data_AF-A0A916E3J4-F1
#
_entry.id   AF-A0A916E3J4-F1
#
_cell.length_a   1.000
_cell.length_b   1.000
_cell.length_c   1.000
_cell.angle_alpha   90.00
_cell.angle_beta   90.00
_cell.angle_gamma   90.00
#
_symmetry.space_group_name_H-M   'P 1'
#
loop_
_entity.id
_entity.type
_entity.pdbx_description
1 polymer ?
#
loop_
_entity_poly.entity_id
_entity_poly.type
_entity_poly.pdbx_seq_one_letter_code
_entity_poly.pdbx_strand_id
1 'polypeptide(L)'
;MKRCWDSDPNKRPTADELVEILSIWSIYYSPCFDSNNRIPFPNNEPITKNHPLSCYTSRKIDYSAKLNEILTQEELSTKIVIDEERESKLLSESLESCVISD
;
A
#
# COMPACT_ATOMS: atom_id res chain seq x y z
N MET A 1 17.81 -2.02 12.51
CA MET A 1 17.68 -1.56 11.11
C MET A 1 18.92 -1.73 10.23
N LYS A 2 20.18 -1.76 10.76
CA LYS A 2 21.39 -1.91 9.90
C LYS A 2 21.34 -3.12 8.94
N ARG A 3 20.83 -4.27 9.40
CA ARG A 3 20.65 -5.48 8.57
C ARG A 3 19.73 -5.29 7.37
N CYS A 4 18.72 -4.41 7.46
CA CYS A 4 17.81 -4.12 6.34
C CYS A 4 18.51 -3.35 5.20
N TRP A 5 19.66 -2.73 5.50
CA TRP A 5 20.45 -1.91 4.58
C TRP A 5 21.73 -2.64 4.13
N ASP A 6 21.79 -3.96 4.29
CA ASP A 6 22.93 -4.73 3.81
C ASP A 6 23.04 -4.62 2.28
N SER A 7 24.26 -4.43 1.78
CA SER A 7 24.53 -4.38 0.35
C SER A 7 24.24 -5.70 -0.34
N ASP A 8 24.39 -6.82 0.37
CA ASP A 8 24.02 -8.15 -0.09
C ASP A 8 22.53 -8.42 0.23
N PRO A 9 21.68 -8.62 -0.80
CA PRO A 9 20.26 -8.89 -0.59
C PRO A 9 19.99 -10.13 0.26
N ASN A 10 20.85 -11.15 0.20
CA ASN A 10 20.67 -12.40 0.94
C ASN A 10 20.93 -12.25 2.45
N LYS A 11 21.59 -11.16 2.86
CA LYS A 11 21.83 -10.84 4.27
C LYS A 11 20.72 -9.98 4.88
N ARG A 12 19.80 -9.50 4.05
CA ARG A 12 18.64 -8.75 4.51
C ARG A 12 17.64 -9.71 5.16
N PRO A 13 16.92 -9.27 6.20
CA PRO A 13 15.85 -10.06 6.78
C PRO A 13 14.72 -10.25 5.76
N THR A 14 14.01 -11.37 5.87
CA THR A 14 12.78 -11.59 5.10
C THR A 14 11.63 -10.73 5.63
N ALA A 15 10.54 -10.64 4.88
CA ALA A 15 9.34 -9.95 5.34
C ALA A 15 8.80 -10.57 6.63
N ASP A 16 8.76 -11.90 6.72
CA ASP A 16 8.27 -12.62 7.90
C ASP A 16 9.14 -12.35 9.14
N GLU A 17 10.47 -12.36 8.99
CA GLU A 17 11.39 -12.02 10.09
C GLU A 17 11.16 -10.58 10.57
N LEU A 18 10.91 -9.65 9.65
CA LEU A 18 10.59 -8.26 10.00
C LEU A 18 9.27 -8.14 10.76
N VAL A 19 8.25 -8.92 10.38
CA VAL A 19 6.96 -8.94 11.10
C VAL A 19 7.20 -9.32 12.55
N GLU A 20 7.92 -10.42 12.80
CA GLU A 20 8.22 -10.88 14.16
C GLU A 20 9.00 -9.83 14.98
N ILE A 21 10.05 -9.24 14.39
CA ILE A 21 10.87 -8.21 15.05
C ILE A 21 10.01 -6.99 15.40
N LEU A 22 9.19 -6.51 14.46
CA LEU A 22 8.35 -5.33 14.65
C LEU A 22 7.23 -5.59 15.66
N SER A 23 6.65 -6.79 15.68
CA SER A 23 5.67 -7.19 16.69
C SER A 23 6.26 -7.17 18.09
N ILE A 24 7.47 -7.72 18.28
CA ILE A 24 8.17 -7.70 19.57
C ILE A 24 8.44 -6.26 20.01
N TRP A 25 8.95 -5.42 19.12
CA TRP A 25 9.20 -4.01 19.42
C TRP A 25 7.91 -3.27 19.74
N SER A 26 6.83 -3.55 19.00
CA SER A 26 5.54 -2.92 19.27
C SER A 26 5.06 -3.25 20.68
N ILE A 27 5.21 -4.50 21.14
CA ILE A 27 4.83 -4.89 22.50
C ILE A 27 5.73 -4.21 23.53
N TYR A 28 7.05 -4.26 23.32
CA TYR A 28 8.04 -3.76 24.27
C TYR A 28 7.98 -2.23 24.44
N TYR A 29 7.81 -1.50 23.33
CA TYR A 29 7.74 -0.05 23.32
C TYR A 29 6.31 0.50 23.34
N SER A 30 5.28 -0.36 23.35
CA SER A 30 3.86 0.03 23.47
C SER A 30 3.58 0.99 24.63
N PRO A 31 4.18 0.84 25.83
CA PRO A 31 3.93 1.75 26.94
C PRO A 31 4.49 3.17 26.74
N CYS A 32 5.37 3.36 25.75
CA CYS A 32 6.03 4.64 25.45
C CYS A 32 5.48 5.32 24.20
N PHE A 33 4.53 4.70 23.51
CA PHE A 33 3.88 5.23 22.31
C PHE A 33 2.76 6.22 22.70
N ASP A 34 3.13 7.29 23.40
CA ASP A 34 2.26 8.46 23.47
C ASP A 34 2.18 9.06 22.06
N SER A 35 0.97 9.06 21.48
CA SER A 35 0.69 9.66 20.18
C SER A 35 1.12 11.13 20.10
N ASN A 36 1.25 11.80 21.24
CA ASN A 36 1.68 13.19 21.35
C ASN A 36 3.18 13.40 21.04
N ASN A 37 4.00 12.35 21.07
CA ASN A 37 5.44 12.43 20.76
C ASN A 37 5.76 12.13 19.28
N ARG A 38 4.75 11.84 18.46
CA ARG A 38 4.96 11.64 17.02
C ARG A 38 5.19 12.99 16.36
N ILE A 39 6.36 13.18 15.77
CA ILE A 39 6.63 14.32 14.90
C ILE A 39 5.76 14.13 13.64
N PRO A 40 4.76 15.00 13.38
CA PRO A 40 3.95 14.88 12.19
C PRO A 40 4.85 15.08 10.97
N PHE A 41 4.63 14.27 9.93
CA PHE A 41 5.27 14.52 8.66
C PHE A 41 4.77 15.89 8.16
N PRO A 42 5.66 16.83 7.81
CA PRO A 42 5.22 18.11 7.30
C PRO A 42 4.40 17.88 6.03
N ASN A 43 3.27 18.58 5.87
CA ASN A 43 2.55 18.65 4.61
C ASN A 43 3.36 19.51 3.62
N ASN A 44 4.57 19.07 3.26
CA ASN A 44 5.24 19.63 2.11
C ASN A 44 4.55 19.09 0.86
N GLU A 45 4.03 19.99 0.01
CA GLU A 45 3.69 19.61 -1.35
C GLU A 45 4.90 18.85 -1.92
N PRO A 46 4.73 17.64 -2.49
CA PRO A 46 5.83 16.93 -3.08
C PRO A 46 6.30 17.72 -4.29
N ILE A 47 7.29 18.60 -4.09
CA ILE A 47 8.03 19.25 -5.17
C ILE A 47 8.97 18.19 -5.73
N THR A 48 8.39 17.18 -6.37
CA THR A 48 9.14 16.22 -7.18
C THR A 48 9.53 16.97 -8.45
N LYS A 49 10.71 17.62 -8.42
CA LYS A 49 11.34 18.06 -9.65
C LYS A 49 11.80 16.81 -10.38
N ASN A 50 11.01 16.38 -11.35
CA ASN A 50 11.38 15.28 -12.23
C ASN A 50 12.69 15.63 -12.94
N HIS A 51 13.54 14.63 -13.17
CA HIS A 51 14.75 14.82 -13.95
C HIS A 51 14.37 15.24 -15.38
N PRO A 52 15.08 16.17 -16.04
CA PRO A 52 14.70 16.64 -17.38
C PRO A 52 14.61 15.54 -18.44
N LEU A 53 15.34 14.44 -18.23
CA LEU A 53 15.33 13.25 -19.11
C LEU A 53 14.43 12.12 -18.61
N SER A 54 13.69 12.32 -17.52
CA SER A 54 12.73 11.30 -17.06
C SER A 54 11.47 11.35 -17.92
N CYS A 55 11.12 10.22 -18.53
CA CYS A 55 9.83 10.05 -19.19
C CYS A 55 8.77 9.67 -18.14
N TYR A 56 8.45 10.61 -17.24
CA TYR A 56 7.39 10.38 -16.25
C TYR A 56 6.04 10.73 -16.87
N THR A 57 5.41 9.77 -17.55
CA THR A 57 4.06 9.94 -18.14
C THR A 57 2.93 9.69 -17.14
N SER A 58 3.27 9.36 -15.89
CA SER A 58 2.31 9.14 -14.81
C SER A 58 1.54 10.42 -14.54
N ARG A 59 0.30 10.46 -15.03
CA ARG A 59 -0.70 11.46 -14.66
C ARG A 59 -1.03 11.25 -13.18
N LYS A 60 -1.22 12.35 -12.44
CA LYS A 60 -1.77 12.28 -11.08
C LYS A 60 -3.08 11.48 -11.16
N ILE A 61 -3.17 10.39 -10.40
CA ILE A 61 -4.42 9.63 -10.30
C ILE A 61 -5.38 10.49 -9.49
N ASP A 62 -6.17 11.31 -10.19
CA ASP A 62 -7.24 12.13 -9.61
C ASP A 62 -8.56 11.33 -9.50
N TYR A 63 -8.44 10.01 -9.53
CA TYR A 63 -9.56 9.08 -9.52
C TYR A 63 -10.02 8.72 -8.10
N SER A 64 -9.40 9.29 -7.06
CA SER A 64 -9.70 8.96 -5.65
C SER A 64 -11.16 9.22 -5.28
N ALA A 65 -11.74 10.33 -5.76
CA ALA A 65 -13.14 10.64 -5.55
C ALA A 65 -14.06 9.58 -6.21
N LYS A 66 -13.72 9.16 -7.43
CA LYS A 66 -14.49 8.16 -8.17
C LYS A 66 -14.32 6.74 -7.60
N LEU A 67 -13.14 6.40 -7.05
CA LEU A 67 -12.95 5.17 -6.28
C LEU A 67 -13.80 5.16 -5.02
N ASN A 68 -13.81 6.27 -4.28
CA ASN A 68 -14.64 6.37 -3.08
C ASN A 68 -16.11 6.23 -3.41
N GLU A 69 -16.58 6.83 -4.50
CA GLU A 69 -17.95 6.66 -4.99
C GLU A 69 -18.27 5.19 -5.29
N ILE A 70 -17.42 4.50 -6.05
CA ILE A 70 -17.55 3.06 -6.34
C ILE A 70 -17.57 2.24 -5.04
N LEU A 71 -16.65 2.50 -4.12
CA LEU A 71 -16.58 1.79 -2.83
C LEU A 71 -17.82 2.02 -1.95
N THR A 72 -18.51 3.14 -2.11
CA THR A 72 -19.75 3.44 -1.39
C THR A 72 -21.01 2.90 -2.07
N GLN A 73 -20.90 2.32 -3.27
CA GLN A 73 -22.04 1.67 -3.93
C GLN A 73 -22.36 0.34 -3.22
N GLU A 74 -23.58 0.26 -2.69
CA GLU A 74 -24.12 -0.89 -1.93
C GLU A 74 -24.07 -2.22 -2.72
N GLU A 75 -24.05 -2.16 -4.05
CA GLU A 75 -23.95 -3.32 -4.95
C GLU A 75 -22.60 -4.07 -4.86
N LEU A 76 -21.51 -3.42 -4.42
CA LEU A 76 -20.21 -4.08 -4.26
C LEU A 76 -20.06 -4.77 -2.90
N SER A 77 -20.74 -4.28 -1.86
CA SER A 77 -20.78 -4.92 -0.54
C SER A 77 -21.41 -6.31 -0.57
N THR A 78 -22.26 -6.60 -1.55
CA THR A 78 -22.90 -7.91 -1.72
C THR A 78 -22.09 -8.89 -2.58
N LYS A 79 -21.15 -8.41 -3.41
CA LYS A 79 -20.27 -9.25 -4.24
C LYS A 79 -19.00 -9.72 -3.51
N ILE A 80 -18.50 -8.96 -2.53
CA ILE A 80 -17.35 -9.36 -1.72
C ILE A 80 -17.84 -10.22 -0.55
N VAL A 81 -18.26 -11.45 -0.85
CA VAL A 81 -18.35 -12.50 0.18
C VAL A 81 -16.92 -12.98 0.40
N ILE A 82 -16.28 -12.51 1.47
CA ILE A 82 -15.04 -13.14 1.97
C ILE A 82 -15.48 -14.46 2.59
N ASP A 83 -15.55 -15.50 1.77
CA ASP A 83 -15.68 -16.86 2.25
C ASP A 83 -14.32 -17.26 2.84
N GLU A 84 -14.21 -17.26 4.17
CA GLU A 84 -12.99 -17.61 4.89
C GLU A 84 -12.59 -19.09 4.70
N GLU A 85 -13.42 -19.91 4.05
CA GLU A 85 -13.09 -21.30 3.76
C GLU A 85 -13.51 -21.72 2.35
N ARG A 86 -12.54 -21.65 1.41
CA ARG A 86 -12.30 -22.53 0.24
C ARG A 86 -12.15 -21.77 -1.07
N GLU A 87 -10.93 -21.84 -1.62
CA GLU A 87 -10.62 -21.96 -3.06
C GLU A 87 -11.75 -21.54 -4.02
N SER A 88 -12.05 -20.24 -4.07
CA SER A 88 -13.09 -19.71 -4.93
C SER A 88 -12.47 -19.21 -6.23
N LYS A 89 -12.41 -20.16 -7.17
CA LYS A 89 -12.45 -19.99 -8.62
C LYS A 89 -12.75 -18.54 -9.05
N LEU A 90 -11.71 -17.78 -9.35
CA LEU A 90 -11.84 -16.44 -9.93
C LEU A 90 -12.67 -16.56 -11.21
N LEU A 91 -13.94 -16.16 -11.16
CA LEU A 91 -14.71 -15.90 -12.36
C LEU A 91 -14.04 -14.70 -13.02
N SER A 92 -13.36 -14.97 -14.14
CA SER A 92 -12.74 -13.96 -14.98
C SER A 92 -13.84 -13.06 -15.55
N GLU A 93 -14.14 -11.95 -14.86
CA GLU A 93 -14.84 -10.84 -15.49
C GLU A 93 -13.83 -10.18 -16.46
N SER A 94 -14.28 -9.98 -17.71
CA SER A 94 -13.44 -9.49 -18.81
C SER A 94 -12.89 -8.09 -18.50
N LEU A 95 -11.57 -7.93 -18.60
CA LEU A 95 -10.84 -6.66 -18.46
C LEU A 95 -10.96 -5.76 -19.70
N GLU A 96 -11.95 -5.97 -20.55
CA GLU A 96 -12.23 -5.13 -21.73
C GLU A 96 -12.45 -3.66 -21.37
N SER A 97 -12.95 -3.35 -20.16
CA SER A 97 -13.12 -1.97 -19.69
C SER A 97 -11.81 -1.29 -19.26
N CYS A 98 -10.71 -2.05 -19.14
CA CYS A 98 -9.40 -1.52 -18.72
C CYS A 98 -8.48 -1.20 -19.91
N VAL A 99 -8.95 -1.40 -21.15
CA VAL A 99 -8.16 -1.05 -22.35
C VAL A 99 -8.19 0.46 -22.53
N ILE A 100 -7.08 1.11 -22.17
CA ILE A 100 -6.85 2.51 -22.52
C ILE A 100 -6.44 2.52 -24.00
N SER A 101 -7.27 3.12 -24.86
CA SER A 101 -6.94 3.33 -26.27
C SER A 101 -5.98 4.52 -26.42
N ASP A 102 -5.04 4.39 -27.36
CA ASP A 102 -4.02 5.41 -27.68
C ASP A 102 -4.60 6.73 -28.20
#